data_AF-G8HZH7-F1
#
_entry.id   AF-G8HZH7-F1
#
_cell.length_a   1.000
_cell.length_b   1.000
_cell.length_c   1.000
_cell.angle_alpha   90.00
_cell.angle_beta   90.00
_cell.angle_gamma   90.00
#
_symmetry.space_group_name_H-M   'P 1'
#
loop_
_entity.id
_entity.type
_entity.pdbx_description
1 polymer ?
#
loop_
_entity_poly.entity_id
_entity_poly.type
_entity_poly.pdbx_seq_one_letter_code
_entity_poly.pdbx_strand_id
1 'polypeptide(L)'
;VLLLSLIGASLDYLLLAFSSALWMLYLGRLLSGITGATGAVAASVIADTTSASQRVKWFGWLGASFGLGLIAGPIIGGFAGEISPHSPFFIAALLNIVAFLVVMFWFRETKNTRDNTDTEVGVETQSNSVYITLFKTMPILLIIYFSAQLIGQIPATVWVLFTENRFGWNSMMVGFSLAGLGLLHS
;
A
#
# COMPACT_ATOMS: atom_id res chain seq x y z
N VAL A 1 -4.43 -7.23 12.70
CA VAL A 1 -3.38 -6.91 11.70
C VAL A 1 -3.48 -5.46 11.22
N LEU A 2 -4.64 -5.00 10.74
CA LEU A 2 -4.82 -3.63 10.22
C LEU A 2 -4.34 -2.51 11.17
N LEU A 3 -4.71 -2.56 12.45
CA LEU A 3 -4.26 -1.56 13.44
C LEU A 3 -2.75 -1.56 13.62
N LEU A 4 -2.12 -2.74 13.63
CA LEU A 4 -0.66 -2.89 13.73
C LEU A 4 0.03 -2.31 12.48
N SER A 5 -0.59 -2.50 11.31
CA SER A 5 -0.12 -1.91 10.06
C SER A 5 -0.15 -0.38 10.07
N LEU A 6 -1.24 0.21 10.56
CA LEU A 6 -1.41 1.68 10.62
C LEU A 6 -0.49 2.33 11.65
N ILE A 7 -0.34 1.74 12.84
CA ILE A 7 0.61 2.26 13.84
C ILE A 7 2.06 2.07 13.38
N GLY A 8 2.37 0.94 12.74
CA GLY A 8 3.68 0.67 12.14
C GLY A 8 4.04 1.69 11.06
N ALA A 9 3.12 1.98 10.15
CA ALA A 9 3.27 3.02 9.14
C ALA A 9 3.44 4.41 9.76
N SER A 10 2.67 4.74 10.81
CA SER A 10 2.79 6.01 11.54
C SER A 10 4.20 6.17 12.14
N LEU A 11 4.73 5.11 12.76
CA LEU A 11 6.06 5.11 13.35
C LEU A 11 7.17 5.18 12.29
N ASP A 12 7.04 4.48 11.16
CA ASP A 12 7.93 4.59 10.00
C ASP A 12 7.99 6.05 9.51
N TYR A 13 6.84 6.65 9.22
CA TYR A 13 6.79 8.03 8.74
C TYR A 13 7.34 9.04 9.74
N LEU A 14 7.10 8.88 11.05
CA LEU A 14 7.72 9.73 12.06
C LEU A 14 9.25 9.55 12.11
N LEU A 15 9.74 8.32 11.99
CA LEU A 15 11.18 8.05 11.95
C LEU A 15 11.85 8.73 10.75
N LEU A 16 11.19 8.74 9.59
CA LEU A 16 11.65 9.48 8.40
C LEU A 16 11.56 11.00 8.57
N ALA A 17 10.50 11.48 9.21
CA ALA A 17 10.32 12.91 9.45
C ALA A 17 11.44 13.49 10.33
N PHE A 18 11.94 12.70 11.29
CA PHE A 18 13.06 13.08 12.16
C PHE A 18 14.41 12.51 11.72
N SER A 19 14.52 11.97 10.50
CA SER A 19 15.75 11.30 10.08
C SER A 19 16.91 12.30 9.90
N SER A 20 18.01 12.08 10.61
CA SER A 20 19.25 12.84 10.45
C SER A 20 20.36 12.04 9.76
N ALA A 21 20.15 10.74 9.58
CA ALA A 21 21.12 9.82 9.00
C ALA A 21 20.44 8.75 8.14
N LEU A 22 21.17 8.26 7.14
CA LEU A 22 20.68 7.29 6.14
C LEU A 22 20.19 5.97 6.77
N TRP A 23 20.84 5.51 7.86
CA TRP A 23 20.45 4.27 8.54
C TRP A 23 19.03 4.33 9.11
N MET A 24 18.54 5.53 9.48
CA MET A 24 17.18 5.73 9.99
C MET A 24 16.15 5.47 8.89
N LEU A 25 16.47 5.85 7.64
CA LEU A 25 15.61 5.55 6.49
C LEU A 25 15.52 4.04 6.25
N TYR A 26 16.64 3.31 6.35
CA TYR A 26 16.63 1.86 6.21
C TYR A 26 15.82 1.19 7.32
N LEU A 27 15.97 1.63 8.57
CA LEU A 27 15.19 1.11 9.68
C LEU A 27 13.69 1.37 9.47
N GLY A 28 13.31 2.56 9.01
CA GLY A 28 11.94 2.88 8.64
C GLY A 28 11.39 1.96 7.56
N ARG A 29 12.14 1.74 6.47
CA ARG A 29 11.75 0.81 5.40
C ARG A 29 11.56 -0.63 5.89
N LEU A 30 12.40 -1.11 6.80
CA LEU A 30 12.21 -2.43 7.42
C LEU A 30 10.92 -2.50 8.22
N LEU A 31 10.63 -1.49 9.03
CA LEU A 31 9.39 -1.40 9.80
C LEU A 31 8.16 -1.35 8.88
N SER A 32 8.22 -0.54 7.82
CA SER A 32 7.21 -0.44 6.78
C SER A 32 6.96 -1.80 6.10
N GLY A 33 8.03 -2.53 5.78
CA GLY A 33 7.94 -3.86 5.16
C GLY A 33 7.27 -4.90 6.05
N ILE A 34 7.58 -4.92 7.34
CA ILE A 34 6.98 -5.85 8.31
C ILE A 34 5.50 -5.51 8.55
N THR A 35 5.15 -4.22 8.51
CA THR A 35 3.82 -3.74 8.88
C THR A 35 2.90 -3.45 7.69
N GLY A 36 3.41 -3.54 6.44
CA GLY A 36 2.73 -3.15 5.20
C GLY A 36 1.61 -4.07 4.69
N ALA A 37 0.78 -4.65 5.56
CA ALA A 37 -0.31 -5.56 5.20
C ALA A 37 -1.67 -4.88 4.96
N THR A 38 -1.76 -3.55 5.05
CA THR A 38 -3.02 -2.78 5.04
C THR A 38 -3.92 -3.11 3.85
N GLY A 39 -3.38 -3.14 2.63
CA GLY A 39 -4.17 -3.39 1.41
C GLY A 39 -4.76 -4.80 1.36
N ALA A 40 -3.98 -5.81 1.75
CA ALA A 40 -4.43 -7.20 1.80
C ALA A 40 -5.54 -7.40 2.85
N VAL A 41 -5.39 -6.78 4.03
CA VAL A 41 -6.41 -6.85 5.09
C VAL A 41 -7.68 -6.09 4.70
N ALA A 42 -7.57 -4.93 4.04
CA ALA A 42 -8.74 -4.22 3.52
C ALA A 42 -9.50 -5.05 2.48
N ALA A 43 -8.77 -5.69 1.56
CA ALA A 43 -9.35 -6.59 0.56
C ALA A 43 -10.04 -7.80 1.20
N SER A 44 -9.43 -8.42 2.21
CA SER A 44 -10.04 -9.56 2.92
C SER A 44 -11.30 -9.14 3.68
N VAL A 45 -11.28 -7.99 4.36
CA VAL A 45 -12.46 -7.42 5.02
C VAL A 45 -13.60 -7.24 4.03
N ILE A 46 -13.35 -6.65 2.87
CA ILE A 46 -14.38 -6.47 1.82
C ILE A 46 -14.90 -7.84 1.36
N ALA A 47 -14.01 -8.81 1.14
CA ALA A 47 -14.39 -10.15 0.71
C ALA A 47 -15.31 -10.85 1.73
N ASP A 48 -14.99 -10.73 3.02
CA ASP A 48 -15.67 -11.43 4.12
C ASP A 48 -16.98 -10.76 4.55
N THR A 49 -17.07 -9.43 4.47
CA THR A 49 -18.22 -8.66 5.00
C THR A 49 -19.24 -8.26 3.95
N THR A 50 -18.89 -8.33 2.66
CA THR A 50 -19.74 -7.84 1.57
C THR A 50 -20.44 -8.98 0.84
N SER A 51 -21.73 -8.83 0.58
CA SER A 51 -22.51 -9.79 -0.23
C SER A 51 -21.98 -9.89 -1.67
N ALA A 52 -22.18 -11.04 -2.32
CA ALA A 52 -21.66 -11.31 -3.66
C ALA A 52 -22.10 -10.25 -4.71
N SER A 53 -23.34 -9.75 -4.61
CA SER A 53 -23.88 -8.74 -5.52
C SER A 53 -23.25 -7.35 -5.35
N GLN A 54 -22.73 -7.04 -4.16
CA GLN A 54 -22.10 -5.74 -3.87
C GLN A 54 -20.58 -5.78 -3.90
N ARG A 55 -19.96 -6.98 -3.88
CA ARG A 55 -18.51 -7.16 -3.79
C ARG A 55 -17.75 -6.39 -4.86
N VAL A 56 -18.20 -6.44 -6.12
CA VAL A 56 -17.58 -5.70 -7.24
C VAL A 56 -17.58 -4.19 -6.97
N LYS A 57 -18.68 -3.63 -6.43
CA LYS A 57 -18.77 -2.20 -6.09
C LYS A 57 -17.76 -1.81 -5.03
N TRP A 58 -17.62 -2.60 -3.97
CA TRP A 58 -16.70 -2.29 -2.87
C TRP A 58 -15.23 -2.45 -3.25
N PHE A 59 -14.89 -3.46 -4.06
CA PHE A 59 -13.55 -3.53 -4.67
C PHE A 59 -13.29 -2.36 -5.62
N GLY A 60 -14.32 -1.87 -6.33
CA GLY A 60 -14.24 -0.63 -7.12
C GLY A 60 -13.90 0.59 -6.27
N TRP A 61 -14.54 0.76 -5.10
CA TRP A 61 -14.21 1.83 -4.15
C TRP A 61 -12.80 1.70 -3.56
N LEU A 62 -12.35 0.48 -3.26
CA LEU A 62 -10.98 0.23 -2.83
C LEU A 62 -9.98 0.68 -3.92
N GLY A 63 -10.21 0.30 -5.18
CA GLY A 63 -9.40 0.72 -6.33
C GLY A 63 -9.41 2.24 -6.53
N ALA A 64 -10.59 2.87 -6.48
CA ALA A 64 -10.71 4.33 -6.57
C ALA A 64 -9.93 5.06 -5.48
N SER A 65 -9.89 4.50 -4.27
CA SER A 65 -9.11 5.05 -3.15
C SER A 65 -7.59 4.99 -3.42
N PHE A 66 -7.10 3.91 -4.03
CA PHE A 66 -5.71 3.82 -4.48
C PHE A 66 -5.40 4.85 -5.56
N GLY A 67 -6.26 4.99 -6.58
CA GLY A 67 -6.11 5.98 -7.64
C GLY A 67 -6.07 7.42 -7.11
N LEU A 68 -6.99 7.76 -6.21
CA LEU A 68 -6.97 9.06 -5.52
C LEU A 68 -5.68 9.28 -4.73
N GLY A 69 -5.15 8.25 -4.07
CA GLY A 69 -3.86 8.31 -3.38
C GLY A 69 -2.69 8.59 -4.33
N LEU A 70 -2.67 7.97 -5.51
CA LEU A 70 -1.65 8.18 -6.54
C LEU A 70 -1.68 9.60 -7.13
N ILE A 71 -2.83 10.27 -7.12
CA ILE A 71 -2.98 11.65 -7.61
C ILE A 71 -2.71 12.65 -6.48
N ALA A 72 -3.41 12.51 -5.35
CA ALA A 72 -3.33 13.46 -4.24
C ALA A 72 -1.98 13.40 -3.51
N GLY A 73 -1.37 12.21 -3.42
CA GLY A 73 -0.11 12.00 -2.73
C GLY A 73 1.02 12.89 -3.27
N PRO A 74 1.35 12.83 -4.58
CA PRO A 74 2.39 13.69 -5.17
C PRO A 74 2.08 15.18 -5.12
N ILE A 75 0.81 15.59 -5.20
CA ILE A 75 0.44 17.00 -5.05
C ILE A 75 0.76 17.48 -3.64
N ILE A 76 0.23 16.79 -2.62
CA ILE A 76 0.44 17.15 -1.22
C ILE A 76 1.93 17.07 -0.85
N GLY A 77 2.62 16.03 -1.31
CA GLY A 77 4.05 15.83 -1.10
C GLY A 77 4.90 16.89 -1.79
N GLY A 78 4.56 17.28 -3.02
CA GLY A 78 5.26 18.33 -3.75
C GLY A 78 5.14 19.68 -3.06
N PHE A 79 3.93 20.06 -2.63
CA PHE A 79 3.72 21.30 -1.86
C PHE A 79 4.46 21.29 -0.52
N ALA A 80 4.38 20.19 0.23
CA ALA A 80 5.07 20.09 1.52
C ALA A 80 6.59 20.04 1.37
N GLY A 81 7.09 19.43 0.28
CA GLY A 81 8.52 19.32 -0.04
C GLY A 81 9.21 20.67 -0.25
N GLU A 82 8.49 21.69 -0.76
CA GLU A 82 9.00 23.06 -0.89
C GLU A 82 9.39 23.68 0.47
N ILE A 83 8.72 23.28 1.56
CA ILE A 83 9.04 23.77 2.91
C ILE A 83 10.27 23.05 3.45
N SER A 84 10.27 21.72 3.34
CA SER A 84 11.38 20.85 3.75
C SER A 84 11.19 19.45 3.18
N PRO A 85 12.27 18.74 2.82
CA PRO A 85 12.21 17.32 2.45
C PRO A 85 11.56 16.41 3.51
N HIS A 86 11.55 16.83 4.79
CA HIS A 86 10.95 16.06 5.88
C HIS A 86 9.44 16.29 6.05
N SER A 87 8.92 17.43 5.59
CA SER A 87 7.52 17.84 5.79
C SER A 87 6.49 16.85 5.24
N PRO A 88 6.66 16.24 4.05
CA PRO A 88 5.73 15.23 3.55
C PRO A 88 5.55 14.03 4.49
N PHE A 89 6.60 13.63 5.21
CA PHE A 89 6.54 12.50 6.13
C PHE A 89 5.73 12.82 7.39
N PHE A 90 5.77 14.06 7.88
CA PHE A 90 4.88 14.49 8.97
C PHE A 90 3.40 14.40 8.59
N ILE A 91 3.06 14.82 7.36
CA ILE A 91 1.69 14.73 6.85
C ILE A 91 1.27 13.27 6.73
N ALA A 92 2.13 12.41 6.17
CA ALA A 92 1.86 10.98 6.04
C ALA A 92 1.68 10.30 7.41
N ALA A 93 2.50 10.64 8.41
CA ALA A 93 2.34 10.17 9.77
C ALA A 93 1.00 10.60 10.38
N LEU A 94 0.63 11.87 10.25
CA LEU A 94 -0.65 12.38 10.74
C LEU A 94 -1.85 11.67 10.10
N LEU A 95 -1.83 11.48 8.78
CA LEU A 95 -2.89 10.75 8.06
C LEU A 95 -3.02 9.30 8.54
N ASN A 96 -1.91 8.62 8.80
CA ASN A 96 -1.94 7.25 9.33
C ASN A 96 -2.44 7.19 10.78
N ILE A 97 -2.07 8.17 11.62
CA ILE A 97 -2.59 8.29 12.99
C ILE A 97 -4.10 8.52 12.96
N VAL A 98 -4.58 9.43 12.11
CA VAL A 98 -6.03 9.68 11.95
C VAL A 98 -6.74 8.41 11.47
N ALA A 99 -6.20 7.72 10.46
CA ALA A 99 -6.75 6.46 9.99
C ALA A 99 -6.77 5.38 11.09
N PHE A 100 -5.71 5.30 11.89
CA PHE A 100 -5.63 4.40 13.05
C PHE A 100 -6.73 4.69 14.06
N LEU A 101 -6.94 5.96 14.43
CA LEU A 101 -7.99 6.36 15.37
C LEU A 101 -9.39 6.05 14.79
N VAL A 102 -9.61 6.35 13.51
CA VAL A 102 -10.86 6.03 12.81
C VAL A 102 -11.14 4.52 12.86
N VAL A 103 -10.15 3.69 12.52
CA VAL A 103 -10.31 2.23 12.57
C VAL A 103 -10.49 1.76 14.01
N MET A 104 -9.72 2.28 14.97
CA MET A 104 -9.83 1.89 16.37
C MET A 104 -11.22 2.15 16.96
N PHE A 105 -11.84 3.30 16.66
CA PHE A 105 -13.12 3.68 17.26
C PHE A 105 -14.34 3.26 16.45
N TRP A 106 -14.29 3.33 15.12
CA TRP A 106 -15.45 3.05 14.26
C TRP A 106 -15.44 1.65 13.66
N PHE A 107 -14.28 1.03 13.46
CA PHE A 107 -14.22 -0.29 12.85
C PHE A 107 -14.43 -1.36 13.92
N ARG A 108 -15.65 -1.87 14.01
CA ARG A 108 -15.93 -3.09 14.76
C ARG A 108 -15.26 -4.24 14.02
N GLU A 109 -14.30 -4.88 14.68
CA GLU A 109 -13.66 -6.08 14.16
C GLU A 109 -14.77 -7.08 13.80
N THR A 110 -14.79 -7.52 12.55
CA THR A 110 -15.58 -8.67 12.12
C THR A 110 -14.96 -9.89 12.79
N LYS A 111 -15.25 -10.05 14.08
CA LYS A 111 -15.03 -11.28 14.82
C LYS A 111 -15.98 -12.26 14.18
N ASN A 112 -15.56 -12.86 13.06
CA ASN A 112 -16.22 -14.04 12.59
C ASN A 112 -16.02 -15.04 13.72
N THR A 113 -17.12 -15.34 14.39
CA THR A 113 -17.24 -16.43 15.33
C THR A 113 -16.53 -17.60 14.67
N ARG A 114 -15.33 -17.90 15.15
CA ARG A 114 -14.75 -19.22 15.05
C ARG A 114 -15.59 -20.06 16.00
N ASP A 115 -16.86 -20.20 15.64
CA ASP A 115 -17.76 -21.09 16.32
C ASP A 115 -17.24 -22.48 16.02
N ASN A 116 -17.19 -23.26 17.07
CA ASN A 116 -16.75 -24.64 17.01
C ASN A 116 -17.76 -25.41 16.17
N THR A 117 -17.53 -25.45 14.87
CA THR A 117 -17.91 -26.60 14.08
C THR A 117 -16.62 -27.18 13.53
N ASP A 118 -16.12 -28.16 14.27
CA ASP A 118 -15.57 -29.39 13.70
C ASP A 118 -16.59 -30.03 12.73
N THR A 119 -17.06 -29.28 11.74
CA THR A 119 -17.41 -29.90 10.47
C THR A 119 -16.07 -30.18 9.85
N GLU A 120 -15.64 -31.44 9.98
CA GLU A 120 -14.84 -32.11 8.97
C GLU A 120 -15.46 -31.76 7.62
N VAL A 121 -15.05 -30.63 7.05
CA VAL A 121 -15.18 -30.39 5.63
C VAL A 121 -14.28 -31.47 5.08
N GLY A 122 -14.91 -32.58 4.68
CA GLY A 122 -14.24 -33.62 3.94
C GLY A 122 -13.41 -32.90 2.91
N VAL A 123 -12.09 -32.98 3.08
CA VAL A 123 -11.14 -32.55 2.06
C VAL A 123 -11.37 -33.57 0.96
N GLU A 124 -12.42 -33.34 0.17
CA GLU A 124 -12.62 -34.00 -1.09
C GLU A 124 -11.36 -33.64 -1.85
N THR A 125 -10.48 -34.64 -1.94
CA THR A 125 -9.14 -34.52 -2.48
C THR A 125 -9.31 -34.27 -3.97
N GLN A 126 -9.64 -33.03 -4.31
CA GLN A 126 -9.87 -32.61 -5.68
C GLN A 126 -8.51 -32.57 -6.36
N SER A 127 -8.18 -33.72 -6.95
CA SER A 127 -7.13 -33.99 -7.93
C SER A 127 -5.81 -33.23 -7.71
N ASN A 128 -4.85 -33.94 -7.10
CA ASN A 128 -3.44 -33.58 -6.94
C ASN A 128 -2.79 -33.02 -8.25
N SER A 129 -3.35 -33.33 -9.42
CA SER A 129 -2.88 -32.89 -10.74
C SER A 129 -2.94 -31.36 -10.96
N VAL A 130 -3.97 -30.67 -10.46
CA VAL A 130 -4.13 -29.22 -10.67
C VAL A 130 -3.13 -28.43 -9.83
N TYR A 131 -2.91 -28.84 -8.59
CA TYR A 131 -1.92 -28.23 -7.71
C TYR A 131 -0.48 -28.44 -8.20
N ILE A 132 -0.13 -29.63 -8.70
CA ILE A 132 1.22 -29.90 -9.23
C ILE A 132 1.48 -29.11 -10.52
N THR A 133 0.46 -28.94 -11.38
CA THR A 133 0.59 -28.15 -12.61
C THR A 133 0.67 -26.64 -12.31
N LEU A 134 -0.13 -26.14 -11.37
CA LEU A 134 -0.04 -24.76 -10.88
C LEU A 134 1.33 -24.51 -10.26
N PHE A 135 1.82 -25.38 -9.37
CA PHE A 135 3.12 -25.18 -8.69
C PHE A 135 4.32 -25.23 -9.65
N LYS A 136 4.20 -25.91 -10.81
CA LYS A 136 5.26 -25.97 -11.82
C LYS A 136 5.34 -24.70 -12.68
N THR A 137 4.23 -24.01 -12.93
CA THR A 137 4.16 -22.77 -13.74
C THR A 137 4.10 -21.49 -12.89
N MET A 138 3.67 -21.56 -11.63
CA MET A 138 3.68 -20.43 -10.68
C MET A 138 5.06 -19.77 -10.51
N PRO A 139 6.19 -20.49 -10.35
CA PRO A 139 7.47 -19.83 -10.07
C PRO A 139 7.92 -18.95 -11.24
N ILE A 140 7.71 -19.37 -12.49
CA ILE A 140 8.08 -18.55 -13.65
C ILE A 140 7.19 -17.30 -13.76
N LEU A 141 5.88 -17.42 -13.49
CA LEU A 141 4.98 -16.27 -13.47
C LEU A 141 5.31 -15.30 -12.33
N LEU A 142 5.67 -15.81 -11.15
CA LEU A 142 6.10 -14.99 -10.02
C LEU A 142 7.42 -14.28 -10.32
N ILE A 143 8.38 -14.94 -10.97
CA ILE A 143 9.64 -14.32 -11.40
C ILE A 143 9.37 -13.22 -12.43
N ILE A 144 8.52 -13.48 -13.42
CA ILE A 144 8.14 -12.47 -14.43
C ILE A 144 7.45 -11.28 -13.76
N TYR A 145 6.45 -11.54 -12.90
CA TYR A 145 5.75 -10.49 -12.17
C TYR A 145 6.68 -9.68 -11.27
N PHE A 146 7.56 -10.35 -10.51
CA PHE A 146 8.55 -9.70 -9.66
C PHE A 146 9.53 -8.84 -10.48
N SER A 147 9.99 -9.36 -11.62
CA SER A 147 10.89 -8.62 -12.52
C SER A 147 10.20 -7.40 -13.11
N ALA A 148 8.95 -7.55 -13.57
CA ALA A 148 8.14 -6.44 -14.07
C ALA A 148 7.89 -5.38 -12.98
N GLN A 149 7.61 -5.81 -11.75
CA GLN A 149 7.44 -4.90 -10.61
C GLN A 149 8.75 -4.17 -10.28
N LEU A 150 9.89 -4.86 -10.25
CA LEU A 150 11.19 -4.22 -10.02
C LEU A 150 11.49 -3.14 -11.05
N ILE A 151 11.31 -3.45 -12.34
CA ILE A 151 11.53 -2.51 -13.42
C ILE A 151 10.57 -1.31 -13.29
N GLY A 152 9.31 -1.56 -12.95
CA GLY A 152 8.30 -0.53 -12.75
C GLY A 152 8.60 0.47 -11.62
N GLN A 153 9.42 0.09 -10.62
CA GLN A 153 9.79 0.99 -9.53
C GLN A 153 10.95 1.94 -9.88
N ILE A 154 11.74 1.63 -10.92
CA ILE A 154 12.91 2.45 -11.30
C ILE A 154 12.48 3.86 -11.72
N PRO A 155 11.49 4.06 -12.63
CA PRO A 155 11.03 5.39 -12.98
C PRO A 155 10.57 6.19 -11.77
N ALA A 156 9.82 5.57 -10.85
CA ALA A 156 9.28 6.25 -9.67
C ALA A 156 10.38 6.82 -8.75
N THR A 157 11.52 6.15 -8.65
CA THR A 157 12.65 6.58 -7.79
C THR A 157 13.58 7.58 -8.47
N VAL A 158 13.77 7.48 -9.78
CA VAL A 158 14.72 8.31 -10.54
C VAL A 158 14.08 9.58 -11.09
N TRP A 159 12.75 9.60 -11.30
CA TRP A 159 12.04 10.71 -11.95
C TRP A 159 12.29 12.08 -11.31
N VAL A 160 12.23 12.13 -9.97
CA VAL A 160 12.45 13.37 -9.21
C VAL A 160 13.86 13.91 -9.48
N LEU A 161 14.89 13.07 -9.27
CA LEU A 161 16.29 13.45 -9.47
C LEU A 161 16.59 13.83 -10.93
N PHE A 162 16.02 13.09 -11.88
CA PHE A 162 16.20 13.37 -13.31
C PHE A 162 15.61 14.72 -13.70
N THR A 163 14.39 15.03 -13.27
CA THR A 163 13.71 16.28 -13.65
C THR A 163 14.30 17.51 -12.96
N GLU A 164 14.72 17.37 -11.70
CA GLU A 164 15.50 18.38 -10.99
C GLU A 164 16.83 18.67 -11.72
N ASN A 165 17.59 17.64 -12.08
CA ASN A 165 18.90 17.82 -12.72
C ASN A 165 18.80 18.31 -14.17
N ARG A 166 17.87 17.75 -14.96
CA ARG A 166 17.79 18.01 -16.41
C ARG A 166 17.02 19.28 -16.76
N PHE A 167 15.97 19.59 -15.99
CA PHE A 167 15.03 20.67 -16.28
C PHE A 167 14.96 21.74 -15.18
N GLY A 168 15.65 21.56 -14.05
CA GLY A 168 15.63 22.51 -12.93
C GLY A 168 14.26 22.61 -12.27
N TRP A 169 13.46 21.53 -12.32
CA TRP A 169 12.14 21.52 -11.71
C TRP A 169 12.25 21.60 -10.19
N ASN A 170 11.28 22.29 -9.57
CA ASN A 170 11.11 22.29 -8.13
C ASN A 170 10.15 21.17 -7.68
N SER A 171 10.04 20.95 -6.36
CA SER A 171 9.22 19.87 -5.79
C SER A 171 7.76 19.95 -6.23
N MET A 172 7.23 21.16 -6.40
CA MET A 172 5.86 21.37 -6.86
C MET A 172 5.64 20.90 -8.31
N MET A 173 6.53 21.25 -9.25
CA MET A 173 6.44 20.82 -10.65
C MET A 173 6.53 19.29 -10.77
N VAL A 174 7.43 18.69 -10.00
CA VAL A 174 7.55 17.22 -9.92
C VAL A 174 6.25 16.61 -9.40
N GLY A 175 5.69 17.16 -8.32
CA GLY A 175 4.42 16.72 -7.74
C GLY A 175 3.27 16.76 -8.75
N PHE A 176 3.11 17.85 -9.50
CA PHE A 176 2.09 17.95 -10.55
C PHE A 176 2.31 16.96 -11.69
N SER A 177 3.56 16.72 -12.10
CA SER A 177 3.87 15.75 -13.16
C SER A 177 3.49 14.32 -12.76
N LEU A 178 3.78 13.93 -11.53
CA LEU A 178 3.44 12.62 -10.98
C LEU A 178 1.93 12.47 -10.75
N ALA A 179 1.25 13.55 -10.36
CA ALA A 179 -0.21 13.56 -10.27
C ALA A 179 -0.86 13.39 -11.65
N GLY A 180 -0.30 14.03 -12.68
CA GLY A 180 -0.70 13.83 -14.08
C GLY A 180 -0.51 12.38 -14.53
N LEU A 181 0.60 11.75 -14.15
CA LEU A 181 0.79 10.31 -14.36
C LEU A 181 -0.27 9.49 -13.63
N GLY A 182 -0.57 9.82 -12.38
CA GLY A 182 -1.64 9.19 -11.59
C GLY A 182 -2.99 9.24 -12.30
N LEU A 183 -3.37 10.38 -12.87
CA LEU A 183 -4.62 10.57 -13.62
C LEU A 183 -4.69 9.72 -14.90
N LEU A 184 -3.56 9.44 -15.54
CA LEU A 184 -3.50 8.62 -16.75
C LEU A 184 -3.47 7.12 -16.43
N HIS A 185 -3.07 6.74 -15.21
CA HIS A 185 -2.92 5.35 -14.77
C HIS A 185 -4.10 4.83 -13.93
N SER A 186 -4.93 5.72 -13.38
CA SER A 186 -6.12 5.40 -12.57
C SER A 186 -7.37 5.16 -13.41
#